data_AF-A0A928R835-F1
#
_entry.id   AF-A0A928R835-F1
#
_cell.length_a   1.000
_cell.length_b   1.000
_cell.length_c   1.000
_cell.angle_alpha   90.00
_cell.angle_beta   90.00
_cell.angle_gamma   90.00
#
_symmetry.space_group_name_H-M   'P 1'
#
loop_
_entity.id
_entity.type
_entity.pdbx_description
1 polymer ?
#
loop_
_entity_poly.entity_id
_entity_poly.type
_entity_poly.pdbx_seq_one_letter_code
_entity_poly.pdbx_strand_id
1 'polypeptide(L)'
;MRILDEDRDKALKNILLLFTKQEAEQLISDLEDLVNDDTRGNHFHINNEDYSKEITVALYDENNIDDFFSERCKELIKYDK
;
A
#
# COMPACT_ATOMS: atom_id res chain seq x y z
N MET A 1 -4.77 -9.41 -3.64
CA MET A 1 -4.45 -7.96 -3.62
C MET A 1 -5.76 -7.24 -3.34
N ARG A 2 -5.73 -6.23 -2.46
CA ARG A 2 -6.88 -5.37 -2.16
C ARG A 2 -6.50 -3.95 -2.58
N ILE A 3 -7.41 -3.23 -3.22
CA ILE A 3 -7.14 -1.87 -3.68
C ILE A 3 -8.26 -0.96 -3.17
N LEU A 4 -7.89 0.09 -2.46
CA LEU A 4 -8.80 1.04 -1.86
C LEU A 4 -8.53 2.45 -2.39
N ASP A 5 -9.57 3.09 -2.90
CA ASP A 5 -9.63 4.54 -3.04
C ASP A 5 -9.95 5.10 -1.66
N GLU A 6 -8.93 5.58 -0.94
CA GLU A 6 -9.06 6.06 0.46
C GLU A 6 -9.93 7.32 0.56
N ASP A 7 -9.87 8.21 -0.43
CA ASP A 7 -10.67 9.44 -0.46
C ASP A 7 -12.18 9.16 -0.55
N ARG A 8 -12.55 8.10 -1.29
CA ARG A 8 -13.95 7.75 -1.54
C ARG A 8 -14.43 6.52 -0.80
N ASP A 9 -13.58 5.94 0.04
CA ASP A 9 -13.81 4.67 0.73
C ASP A 9 -14.32 3.55 -0.22
N LYS A 10 -13.72 3.46 -1.41
CA LYS A 10 -14.22 2.60 -2.49
C LYS A 10 -13.22 1.52 -2.87
N ALA A 11 -13.67 0.27 -2.84
CA ALA A 11 -12.90 -0.85 -3.37
C ALA A 11 -12.77 -0.73 -4.90
N LEU A 12 -11.55 -0.90 -5.41
CA LEU A 12 -11.26 -0.87 -6.83
C LEU A 12 -10.88 -2.27 -7.34
N LYS A 13 -11.29 -2.58 -8.57
CA LYS A 13 -10.93 -3.84 -9.23
C LYS A 13 -9.63 -3.78 -10.01
N ASN A 14 -9.22 -2.57 -10.40
CA ASN A 14 -7.98 -2.32 -11.12
C ASN A 14 -7.53 -0.87 -10.91
N ILE A 15 -6.24 -0.65 -11.09
CA ILE A 15 -5.59 0.66 -11.13
C ILE A 15 -4.53 0.65 -12.24
N LEU A 16 -4.23 1.83 -12.78
CA LEU A 16 -3.10 2.04 -13.67
C LEU A 16 -2.12 2.98 -12.95
N LEU A 17 -0.90 2.50 -12.76
CA LEU A 17 0.20 3.30 -12.22
C LEU A 17 1.11 3.72 -13.38
N LEU A 18 1.46 4.99 -13.43
CA LEU A 18 2.31 5.58 -14.46
C LEU A 18 3.52 6.20 -13.79
N PHE A 19 4.69 5.66 -14.09
CA PHE A 19 5.95 6.07 -13.49
C PHE A 19 6.94 6.46 -14.58
N THR A 20 7.76 7.47 -14.30
CA THR A 20 9.07 7.61 -14.91
C THR A 20 9.96 6.44 -14.48
N LYS A 21 11.08 6.24 -15.18
CA LYS A 21 12.05 5.20 -14.81
C LYS A 21 12.56 5.38 -13.37
N GLN A 22 12.83 6.61 -12.95
CA GLN A 22 13.34 6.93 -11.62
C GLN A 22 12.31 6.62 -10.53
N GLU A 23 11.05 7.00 -10.73
CA GLU A 23 9.96 6.65 -9.80
C GLU A 23 9.77 5.13 -9.70
N ALA A 24 9.91 4.41 -10.82
CA ALA A 24 9.85 2.95 -10.81
C ALA A 24 11.03 2.30 -10.06
N GLU A 25 12.24 2.86 -10.19
CA GLU A 25 13.42 2.40 -9.43
C GLU A 25 13.25 2.66 -7.92
N GLN A 26 12.70 3.81 -7.54
CA GLN A 26 12.37 4.11 -6.13
C GLN A 26 11.33 3.14 -5.58
N LEU A 27 10.26 2.89 -6.34
CA LEU A 27 9.22 1.92 -5.95
C LEU A 27 9.79 0.52 -5.72
N ILE A 28 10.72 0.07 -6.56
CA ILE A 28 11.41 -1.22 -6.37
C ILE A 28 12.17 -1.23 -5.05
N SER A 29 12.97 -0.18 -4.79
CA SER A 29 13.73 -0.07 -3.54
C SER A 29 12.82 -0.07 -2.31
N ASP A 30 11.71 0.67 -2.35
CA ASP A 30 10.77 0.77 -1.23
C ASP A 30 10.05 -0.56 -0.98
N LEU A 31 9.71 -1.30 -2.04
CA LEU A 31 9.12 -2.63 -1.92
C LEU A 31 10.13 -3.67 -1.42
N GLU A 32 11.41 -3.57 -1.82
CA GLU A 32 12.48 -4.42 -1.28
C GLU A 32 12.67 -4.15 0.21
N ASP A 33 12.69 -2.90 0.64
CA ASP A 33 12.76 -2.53 2.05
C ASP A 33 11.53 -3.07 2.81
N LEU A 34 10.32 -2.91 2.28
CA LEU A 34 9.08 -3.42 2.90
C LEU A 34 9.08 -4.94 3.09
N VAL A 35 9.65 -5.69 2.15
CA VAL A 35 9.70 -7.17 2.22
C VAL A 35 10.80 -7.66 3.15
N ASN A 36 11.94 -6.95 3.23
CA ASN A 36 13.14 -7.45 3.91
C ASN A 36 13.36 -6.85 5.31
N ASP A 37 12.78 -5.70 5.64
CA ASP A 37 13.01 -5.00 6.89
C ASP A 37 11.81 -5.10 7.85
N ASP A 38 11.90 -6.04 8.79
CA ASP A 38 10.89 -6.29 9.84
C ASP A 38 10.81 -5.14 10.88
N THR A 39 11.66 -4.11 10.77
CA THR A 39 11.79 -3.06 11.79
C THR A 39 11.13 -1.73 11.45
N ARG A 40 10.70 -1.50 10.20
CA ARG A 40 10.21 -0.18 9.74
C ARG A 40 8.69 -0.01 9.67
N GLY A 41 7.93 -1.03 10.06
CA GLY A 41 6.48 -1.01 10.09
C GLY A 41 5.84 -1.70 8.90
N ASN A 42 4.52 -1.88 8.97
CA ASN A 42 3.77 -2.73 8.03
C ASN A 42 3.32 -2.00 6.75
N HIS A 43 3.74 -0.74 6.54
CA HIS A 43 3.34 0.05 5.36
C HIS A 43 4.41 1.08 4.95
N PHE A 44 4.40 1.46 3.67
CA PHE A 44 5.22 2.50 3.06
C PHE A 44 4.35 3.44 2.23
N HIS A 45 4.80 4.69 2.15
CA HIS A 45 4.20 5.74 1.33
C HIS A 45 5.17 6.11 0.20
N ILE A 46 4.83 5.77 -1.04
CA ILE A 46 5.57 6.21 -2.22
C ILE A 46 4.97 7.53 -2.71
N ASN A 47 5.75 8.60 -2.61
CA ASN A 47 5.34 9.94 -3.00
C ASN A 47 6.03 10.39 -4.30
N ASN A 48 5.39 11.27 -5.05
CA ASN A 48 6.07 12.00 -6.13
C ASN A 48 6.89 13.18 -5.57
N GLU A 49 7.72 13.82 -6.40
CA GLU A 49 8.70 14.83 -5.95
C GLU A 49 8.10 16.00 -5.16
N ASP A 50 6.87 16.40 -5.47
CA ASP A 50 6.18 17.52 -4.81
C ASP A 50 5.18 17.08 -3.72
N TYR A 51 5.13 15.79 -3.39
CA TYR A 51 4.24 15.19 -2.40
C TYR A 51 2.74 15.43 -2.65
N SER A 52 2.35 15.76 -3.88
CA SER A 52 0.94 15.93 -4.25
C SER A 52 0.23 14.61 -4.56
N LYS A 53 0.98 13.53 -4.77
CA LYS A 53 0.47 12.19 -5.08
C LYS A 53 1.19 11.16 -4.23
N GLU A 54 0.43 10.23 -3.69
CA GLU A 54 0.91 9.16 -2.83
C GLU A 54 0.32 7.81 -3.23
N ILE A 55 1.12 6.76 -3.09
CA ILE A 55 0.68 5.37 -3.08
C ILE A 55 1.08 4.77 -1.74
N THR A 56 0.08 4.36 -0.96
CA THR A 56 0.32 3.59 0.26
C THR A 56 0.33 2.10 -0.08
N VAL A 57 1.40 1.41 0.28
CA VAL A 57 1.51 -0.05 0.18
C VAL A 57 1.71 -0.64 1.56
N ALA A 58 1.03 -1.74 1.86
CA ALA A 58 1.09 -2.37 3.18
C ALA A 58 1.15 -3.89 3.08
N LEU A 59 1.91 -4.51 3.97
CA LEU A 59 1.93 -5.95 4.16
C LEU A 59 1.03 -6.32 5.34
N TYR A 60 0.18 -7.31 5.12
CA TYR A 60 -0.65 -7.87 6.16
C TYR A 60 -0.44 -9.38 6.26
N ASP A 61 -0.47 -9.87 7.49
CA ASP A 61 -0.55 -11.28 7.82
C ASP A 61 -1.60 -11.50 8.92
N GLU A 62 -1.82 -12.76 9.32
CA GLU A 62 -2.80 -13.07 10.36
C GLU A 62 -2.47 -12.47 11.74
N ASN A 63 -1.23 -12.01 11.96
CA ASN A 63 -0.77 -11.48 13.24
C ASN A 63 -0.93 -9.96 13.34
N ASN A 64 -0.97 -9.23 12.22
CA ASN A 64 -0.93 -7.77 12.21
C ASN A 64 -2.23 -7.08 11.74
N ILE A 65 -3.23 -7.85 11.28
CA ILE A 65 -4.49 -7.31 10.76
C ILE A 65 -5.21 -6.42 11.78
N ASP A 66 -5.26 -6.85 13.05
CA ASP A 66 -6.08 -6.18 14.06
C ASP A 66 -5.47 -4.90 14.64
N ASP A 67 -4.14 -4.82 14.64
CA ASP A 67 -3.39 -3.76 15.34
C ASP A 67 -3.09 -2.55 14.45
N PHE A 68 -3.00 -2.72 13.12
CA PHE A 68 -2.47 -1.69 12.22
C PHE A 68 -3.45 -1.20 11.15
N PHE A 69 -4.50 -1.96 10.85
CA PHE A 69 -5.42 -1.64 9.76
C PHE A 69 -6.72 -1.02 10.27
N SER A 70 -7.27 -0.08 9.50
CA SER A 70 -8.62 0.43 9.74
C SER A 70 -9.66 -0.69 9.56
N GLU A 71 -10.83 -0.57 10.19
CA GLU A 71 -11.92 -1.54 10.04
C GLU A 71 -12.27 -1.78 8.56
N ARG A 72 -12.19 -0.73 7.74
CA ARG A 72 -12.40 -0.84 6.30
C ARG A 72 -11.38 -1.73 5.61
N CYS A 73 -10.09 -1.56 5.92
CA CYS A 73 -9.03 -2.40 5.39
C CYS A 73 -9.22 -3.86 5.84
N LYS A 74 -9.61 -4.09 7.10
CA LYS A 74 -9.93 -5.43 7.61
C LYS A 74 -11.08 -6.09 6.84
N GLU A 75 -12.15 -5.34 6.54
CA GLU A 75 -13.25 -5.83 5.70
C GLU A 75 -12.79 -6.21 4.30
N LEU A 76 -11.98 -5.38 3.64
CA LEU A 76 -11.41 -5.70 2.32
C LEU A 76 -10.56 -6.96 2.36
N ILE A 77 -9.65 -7.07 3.34
CA ILE A 77 -8.81 -8.25 3.51
C ILE A 77 -9.66 -9.51 3.63
N LYS A 78 -10.72 -9.46 4.44
CA LYS A 78 -11.59 -10.61 4.75
C LYS A 78 -12.52 -11.01 3.60
N TYR A 79 -13.13 -10.04 2.90
CA TYR A 79 -14.25 -10.31 2.00
C TYR A 79 -13.95 -10.14 0.50
N ASP A 80 -12.96 -9.34 0.12
CA ASP A 80 -12.68 -9.03 -1.29
C ASP A 80 -11.63 -9.99 -1.89
N LYS A 81 -11.94 -11.30 -1.93
CA LYS A 81 -10.96 -12.37 -2.23
C LYS A 81 -10.28 -12.29 -3.58
#